data_AF-A0A497BSJ2-F1
#
_entry.id   AF-A0A497BSJ2-F1
#
_cell.length_a   1.000
_cell.length_b   1.000
_cell.length_c   1.000
_cell.angle_alpha   90.00
_cell.angle_beta   90.00
_cell.angle_gamma   90.00
#
_symmetry.space_group_name_H-M   'P 1'
#
loop_
_entity.id
_entity.type
_entity.pdbx_description
1 polymer ?
#
loop_
_entity_poly.entity_id
_entity_poly.type
_entity_poly.pdbx_seq_one_letter_code
_entity_poly.pdbx_strand_id
1 'polypeptide(L)'
;MRRGIPKKNPARAGVRARYRNRVRECRLRGLIISEAELARRTGIERTTLSALENNRRFLSIEHALLIREVLGCSLDELYEQILPPPENRGSVQKKRNAQE
;
A
#
# COMPACT_ATOMS: atom_id res chain seq x y z
N MET A 1 7.41 -3.98 39.93
CA MET A 1 6.23 -3.37 39.27
C MET A 1 6.35 -3.54 37.76
N ARG A 2 5.34 -4.12 37.10
CA ARG A 2 5.42 -4.60 35.71
C ARG A 2 5.43 -3.41 34.73
N ARG A 3 6.46 -3.29 33.91
CA ARG A 3 6.55 -2.32 32.80
C ARG A 3 5.43 -2.63 31.80
N GLY A 4 4.47 -1.71 31.65
CA GLY A 4 3.39 -1.83 30.68
C GLY A 4 3.94 -1.90 29.27
N ILE A 5 3.75 -3.03 28.60
CA ILE A 5 4.04 -3.19 27.17
C ILE A 5 3.04 -2.27 26.43
N PRO A 6 3.47 -1.28 25.63
CA PRO A 6 2.53 -0.45 24.89
C PRO A 6 1.75 -1.36 23.93
N LYS A 7 0.42 -1.38 24.05
CA LYS A 7 -0.49 -2.13 23.18
C LYS A 7 -0.14 -1.79 21.73
N LYS A 8 0.41 -2.75 20.98
CA LYS A 8 0.69 -2.62 19.54
C LYS A 8 -0.57 -2.08 18.87
N ASN A 9 -0.52 -0.86 18.35
CA ASN A 9 -1.64 -0.24 17.66
C ASN A 9 -2.00 -1.11 16.42
N PRO A 10 -3.16 -1.81 16.40
CA PRO A 10 -3.52 -2.73 15.33
C PRO A 10 -3.71 -2.01 13.98
N ALA A 11 -3.93 -0.69 14.02
CA ALA A 11 -3.95 0.14 12.82
C ALA A 11 -2.62 0.09 12.04
N ARG A 12 -1.47 -0.01 12.73
CA ARG A 12 -0.14 -0.10 12.07
C ARG A 12 0.18 -1.52 11.56
N ALA A 13 -0.35 -2.56 12.22
CA ALA A 13 -0.15 -3.94 11.79
C ALA A 13 -0.97 -4.29 10.53
N GLY A 14 -2.08 -3.59 10.27
CA GLY A 14 -3.00 -3.88 9.17
C GLY A 14 -2.69 -3.22 7.82
N VAL A 15 -1.83 -2.20 7.74
CA VAL A 15 -1.59 -1.47 6.47
C VAL A 15 -0.99 -2.38 5.40
N ARG A 16 0.01 -3.21 5.76
CA ARG A 16 0.63 -4.16 4.81
C ARG A 16 -0.33 -5.26 4.34
N ALA A 17 -1.32 -5.61 5.15
CA ALA A 17 -2.35 -6.58 4.76
C ALA A 17 -3.44 -5.93 3.89
N ARG A 18 -3.65 -4.62 4.02
CA ARG A 18 -4.67 -3.87 3.28
C ARG A 18 -4.22 -3.37 1.93
N TYR A 19 -2.93 -3.13 1.74
CA TYR A 19 -2.40 -2.57 0.49
C TYR A 19 -1.51 -3.58 -0.22
N ARG A 20 -1.91 -3.94 -1.43
CA ARG A 20 -1.12 -4.72 -2.40
C ARG A 20 -0.41 -3.76 -3.34
N ASN A 21 0.76 -4.14 -3.86
CA ASN A 21 1.41 -3.33 -4.88
C ASN A 21 0.93 -3.74 -6.29
N ARG A 22 0.82 -2.75 -7.18
CA ARG A 22 0.43 -2.90 -8.59
C ARG A 22 1.53 -2.47 -9.55
N VAL A 23 2.79 -2.54 -9.09
CA VAL A 23 3.98 -2.17 -9.89
C VAL A 23 3.98 -2.87 -11.24
N ARG A 24 3.60 -4.16 -11.29
CA ARG A 24 3.51 -4.92 -12.55
C ARG A 24 2.48 -4.34 -13.52
N GLU A 25 1.32 -3.93 -13.03
CA GLU A 25 0.28 -3.33 -13.87
C GLU A 25 0.67 -1.93 -14.34
N CYS A 26 1.23 -1.10 -13.44
CA CYS A 26 1.76 0.20 -13.82
C CYS A 26 2.90 0.07 -14.85
N ARG A 27 3.74 -0.96 -14.75
CA ARG A 27 4.78 -1.26 -15.74
C ARG A 27 4.18 -1.57 -17.12
N LEU A 28 3.17 -2.44 -17.16
CA LEU A 28 2.47 -2.79 -18.40
C LEU A 28 1.73 -1.58 -19.00
N ARG A 29 1.14 -0.71 -18.17
CA ARG A 29 0.45 0.52 -18.59
C ARG A 29 1.42 1.60 -19.10
N GLY A 30 2.56 1.76 -18.43
CA GLY A 30 3.59 2.75 -18.78
C GLY A 30 4.47 2.35 -19.96
N LEU A 31 4.13 1.27 -20.69
CA LEU A 31 4.87 0.75 -21.84
C LEU A 31 6.34 0.38 -21.54
N ILE A 32 6.70 0.14 -20.28
CA ILE A 32 8.06 -0.33 -19.94
C ILE A 32 8.15 -1.84 -20.20
N ILE A 33 8.98 -2.17 -21.18
CA ILE A 33 9.07 -3.50 -21.79
C ILE A 33 9.57 -4.56 -20.79
N SER A 34 10.42 -4.21 -19.81
CA SER A 34 11.06 -5.20 -18.92
C SER A 34 11.34 -4.67 -17.50
N GLU A 35 11.29 -5.57 -16.51
CA GLU A 35 11.72 -5.30 -15.12
C GLU A 35 13.16 -4.76 -15.08
N ALA A 36 14.02 -5.21 -15.99
CA ALA A 36 15.40 -4.77 -16.08
C ALA A 36 15.53 -3.30 -16.51
N GLU A 37 14.62 -2.82 -17.35
CA GLU A 37 14.59 -1.42 -17.77
C GLU A 37 14.04 -0.53 -16.65
N LEU A 38 13.00 -0.98 -15.95
CA LEU A 38 12.49 -0.29 -14.77
C LEU A 38 13.57 -0.20 -13.68
N ALA A 39 14.34 -1.28 -13.47
CA ALA A 39 15.47 -1.32 -12.55
C ALA A 39 16.55 -0.29 -12.90
N ARG A 40 16.94 -0.21 -14.17
CA ARG A 40 17.93 0.76 -14.66
C ARG A 40 17.49 2.20 -14.44
N ARG A 41 16.22 2.51 -14.72
CA ARG A 41 15.69 3.87 -14.61
C ARG A 41 15.44 4.29 -13.16
N THR A 42 14.99 3.37 -12.31
CA THR A 42 14.71 3.65 -10.89
C THR A 42 15.94 3.54 -9.99
N GLY A 43 17.02 2.91 -10.48
CA GLY A 43 18.19 2.56 -9.67
C GLY A 43 17.93 1.41 -8.68
N ILE A 44 16.76 0.78 -8.75
CA ILE A 44 16.40 -0.35 -7.89
C ILE A 44 16.96 -1.63 -8.49
N GLU A 45 17.49 -2.53 -7.65
CA GLU A 45 17.98 -3.82 -8.11
C GLU A 45 16.86 -4.65 -8.77
N ARG A 46 17.16 -5.31 -9.89
CA ARG A 46 16.19 -6.15 -10.62
C ARG A 46 15.54 -7.21 -9.74
N THR A 47 16.30 -7.86 -8.85
CA THR A 47 15.78 -8.87 -7.92
C THR A 47 14.79 -8.27 -6.94
N THR A 48 15.07 -7.05 -6.45
CA THR A 48 14.18 -6.29 -5.57
C THR A 48 12.91 -5.91 -6.31
N LEU A 49 13.00 -5.43 -7.54
CA LEU A 49 11.84 -5.13 -8.38
C LEU A 49 10.99 -6.37 -8.65
N SER A 50 11.60 -7.52 -8.95
CA SER A 50 10.86 -8.75 -9.16
C SER A 50 10.17 -9.24 -7.88
N ALA A 51 10.83 -9.10 -6.73
CA ALA A 51 10.22 -9.39 -5.44
C ALA A 51 9.07 -8.43 -5.11
N LEU A 52 9.18 -7.15 -5.51
CA LEU A 52 8.10 -6.17 -5.41
C LEU A 52 6.93 -6.56 -6.33
N GLU A 53 7.15 -6.80 -7.61
CA GLU A 53 6.09 -7.17 -8.57
C GLU A 53 5.33 -8.44 -8.16
N ASN A 54 6.03 -9.42 -7.59
CA ASN A 54 5.42 -10.65 -7.09
C ASN A 54 4.81 -10.50 -5.69
N ASN A 55 4.73 -9.29 -5.13
CA ASN A 55 4.27 -9.02 -3.76
C ASN A 55 5.02 -9.82 -2.67
N ARG A 56 6.21 -10.33 -2.98
CA ARG A 56 7.09 -11.04 -2.02
C ARG A 56 7.76 -10.06 -1.07
N ARG A 57 7.92 -8.81 -1.50
CA ARG A 57 8.43 -7.70 -0.70
C ARG A 57 7.42 -6.55 -0.69
N PHE A 58 7.31 -5.88 0.45
CA PHE A 58 6.46 -4.70 0.58
C PHE A 58 7.11 -3.51 -0.13
N LEU A 59 6.30 -2.75 -0.86
CA LEU A 59 6.75 -1.53 -1.53
C LEU A 59 6.91 -0.41 -0.50
N SER A 60 8.17 -0.09 -0.18
CA SER A 60 8.50 1.09 0.63
C SER A 60 8.15 2.38 -0.10
N ILE A 61 7.87 3.45 0.65
CA ILE A 61 7.54 4.75 0.08
C ILE A 61 8.67 5.31 -0.80
N GLU A 62 9.94 5.11 -0.42
CA GLU A 62 11.09 5.52 -1.23
C GLU A 62 11.07 4.88 -2.62
N HIS A 63 10.87 3.55 -2.68
CA HIS A 63 10.73 2.85 -3.95
C HIS A 63 9.50 3.30 -4.74
N ALA A 64 8.38 3.54 -4.07
CA ALA A 64 7.17 4.03 -4.73
C ALA A 64 7.36 5.42 -5.36
N LEU A 65 8.11 6.31 -4.69
CA LEU A 65 8.44 7.64 -5.20
C LEU A 65 9.35 7.58 -6.44
N LEU A 66 10.34 6.69 -6.45
CA LEU A 66 11.21 6.47 -7.63
C LEU A 66 10.42 5.87 -8.80
N ILE A 67 9.60 4.87 -8.51
CA ILE A 67 8.81 4.19 -9.54
C ILE A 67 7.78 5.13 -10.16
N ARG A 68 7.10 5.97 -9.37
CA ARG A 68 6.14 6.95 -9.93
C ARG A 68 6.80 7.97 -10.86
N GLU A 69 8.03 8.37 -10.56
CA GLU A 69 8.75 9.39 -11.34
C GLU A 69 9.15 8.84 -12.70
N VAL A 70 9.55 7.56 -12.72
CA VAL A 70 9.90 6.84 -13.96
C VAL A 70 8.67 6.44 -14.79
N LEU A 71 7.59 5.99 -14.13
CA LEU A 71 6.38 5.53 -14.80
C LEU A 71 5.40 6.67 -15.11
N GLY A 72 5.57 7.86 -14.51
CA GLY A 72 4.65 8.98 -14.64
C GLY A 72 3.26 8.71 -14.05
N CYS A 73 3.14 7.76 -13.11
CA CYS A 73 1.86 7.35 -12.52
C CYS A 73 1.64 7.96 -11.12
N SER A 74 0.41 7.88 -10.61
CA SER A 74 0.12 8.28 -9.23
C SER A 74 0.43 7.18 -8.22
N LEU A 75 0.73 7.55 -6.96
CA LEU A 75 0.91 6.55 -5.89
C LEU A 75 -0.35 5.70 -5.68
N ASP A 76 -1.52 6.28 -5.90
CA ASP A 76 -2.81 5.57 -5.83
C ASP A 76 -2.94 4.46 -6.90
N GLU A 77 -2.24 4.60 -8.03
CA GLU A 77 -2.21 3.55 -9.05
C GLU A 77 -1.22 2.43 -8.68
N LEU A 78 -0.16 2.78 -7.95
CA LEU A 78 0.88 1.86 -7.48
C LEU A 78 0.44 0.98 -6.31
N TYR A 79 -0.51 1.44 -5.51
CA TYR A 79 -1.05 0.70 -4.38
C TYR A 79 -2.53 0.36 -4.60
N GLU A 80 -2.89 -0.89 -4.37
CA GLU A 80 -4.26 -1.36 -4.39
C GLU A 80 -4.75 -1.67 -2.99
N GLN A 81 -5.90 -1.12 -2.61
CA GLN A 81 -6.54 -1.52 -1.37
C GLN A 81 -7.28 -2.86 -1.58
N ILE A 82 -6.71 -3.95 -1.08
CA ILE A 82 -7.25 -5.33 -1.20
C ILE A 82 -8.13 -5.75 -0.03
N LEU A 83 -8.11 -5.02 1.08
CA LEU A 83 -9.03 -5.24 2.20
C LEU A 83 -9.75 -3.94 2.54
N PRO A 84 -11.08 -4.00 2.74
CA PRO A 84 -11.80 -2.84 3.23
C PRO A 84 -11.22 -2.43 4.59
N PRO A 85 -11.22 -1.13 4.92
CA PRO A 85 -10.83 -0.69 6.25
C PRO A 85 -11.64 -1.45 7.31
N PRO A 86 -11.05 -1.76 8.47
CA PRO A 86 -11.75 -2.44 9.54
C PRO A 86 -12.95 -1.56 9.87
N GLU A 87 -14.12 -2.14 9.68
CA GLU A 87 -15.38 -1.49 9.97
C GLU A 87 -15.39 -1.19 11.47
N ASN A 88 -15.03 0.05 11.84
CA ASN A 88 -15.19 0.51 13.21
C ASN A 88 -16.69 0.81 13.37
N ARG A 89 -17.43 -0.18 13.87
CA ARG A 89 -18.83 -0.02 14.30
C ARG A 89 -18.93 1.16 15.30
N GLY A 90 -19.82 2.11 15.05
CA GLY A 90 -20.41 2.97 16.08
C GLY A 90 -20.28 4.49 15.89
N SER A 91 -21.26 5.11 15.23
CA SER A 91 -21.79 6.45 15.59
C SER A 91 -22.96 6.87 14.68
N VAL A 92 -24.11 6.20 14.80
CA VAL A 92 -25.42 6.87 14.70
C VAL A 92 -26.36 6.25 15.74
N GLN A 93 -26.08 6.49 17.02
CA GLN A 93 -27.11 6.38 18.05
C GLN A 93 -27.99 7.63 17.94
N LYS A 94 -28.88 7.69 16.94
CA LYS A 94 -29.94 8.71 16.90
C LYS A 94 -31.05 8.27 17.86
N LYS A 95 -30.78 8.36 19.18
CA LYS A 95 -31.84 8.44 20.19
C LYS A 95 -32.21 9.91 20.36
N ARG A 96 -33.36 10.31 19.80
CA ARG A 96 -34.34 11.28 20.35
C ARG A 96 -35.65 10.98 19.62
N ASN A 97 -36.48 10.08 20.15
CA ASN A 97 -37.68 10.41 20.95
C ASN A 97 -38.10 11.89 20.90
N ALA A 98 -39.21 12.13 20.20
CA ALA A 98 -40.27 13.12 20.44
C ALA A 98 -41.51 12.45 19.80
N GLN A 99 -42.40 11.78 20.53
CA GLN A 99 -43.52 12.35 21.28
C GLN A 99 -43.96 13.71 20.74
N GLU A 100 -45.01 13.70 19.92
CA GLU A 100 -46.23 14.50 20.13
C GLU A 100 -47.43 13.75 19.53
#